data_AF-A0A2P6NYB6-F1
#
_entry.id   AF-A0A2P6NYB6-F1
#
_cell.length_a   1.000
_cell.length_b   1.000
_cell.length_c   1.000
_cell.angle_alpha   90.00
_cell.angle_beta   90.00
_cell.angle_gamma   90.00
#
_symmetry.space_group_name_H-M   'P 1'
#
loop_
_entity.id
_entity.type
_entity.pdbx_description
1 polymer ?
#
loop_
_entity_poly.entity_id
_entity_poly.type
_entity_poly.pdbx_seq_one_letter_code
_entity_poly.pdbx_strand_id
1 'polypeptide(L)'
;MLHWAGVLVLAILQAVGISLFVIPGVPSGLQKALADLLENTNYRRASNVLTVITAVLFAETLFELLVVNRHDETDHEHHHFGTGRMESFKNAVLTGASLIFHLALSRLGGLTKETMKQAVNNQMLVKQADSTRTEYLRLLGEKDPKAGSKEETPEDKLRSQLNDALKAQRKAETEVTAIKKQADNQTETLQKLMQENDQLKNKLKDFDIVFGDKVKKNI
;
A
#
# COMPACT_ATOMS: atom_id res chain seq x y z
N MET A 1 6.36 -36.75 -3.17
CA MET A 1 7.70 -36.11 -3.04
C MET A 1 7.97 -35.03 -4.09
N LEU A 2 7.83 -35.28 -5.40
CA LEU A 2 8.22 -34.29 -6.44
C LEU A 2 7.48 -32.94 -6.35
N HIS A 3 6.21 -32.94 -5.94
CA HIS A 3 5.40 -31.73 -5.80
C HIS A 3 5.86 -30.84 -4.63
N TRP A 4 6.27 -31.42 -3.49
CA TRP A 4 6.75 -30.67 -2.32
C TRP A 4 8.06 -29.93 -2.57
N ALA A 5 8.97 -30.53 -3.35
CA ALA A 5 10.19 -29.85 -3.80
C ALA A 5 9.87 -28.60 -4.64
N GLY A 6 8.85 -28.67 -5.50
CA GLY A 6 8.38 -27.54 -6.29
C GLY A 6 7.84 -26.40 -5.41
N VAL A 7 7.01 -26.73 -4.41
CA VAL A 7 6.47 -25.73 -3.45
C VAL A 7 7.59 -25.08 -2.63
N LEU A 8 8.58 -25.85 -2.20
CA LEU A 8 9.74 -25.32 -1.46
C LEU A 8 10.53 -24.32 -2.32
N VAL A 9 10.86 -24.68 -3.56
CA VAL A 9 11.58 -23.79 -4.48
C VAL A 9 10.78 -22.51 -4.72
N LEU A 10 9.46 -22.64 -4.89
CA LEU A 10 8.57 -21.50 -5.05
C LEU A 10 8.62 -20.57 -3.83
N ALA A 11 8.52 -21.12 -2.62
CA ALA A 11 8.56 -20.37 -1.37
C ALA A 11 9.90 -19.64 -1.19
N ILE A 12 11.02 -20.27 -1.54
CA ILE A 12 12.36 -19.64 -1.50
C ILE A 12 12.43 -18.48 -2.48
N LEU A 13 11.99 -18.67 -3.73
CA LEU A 13 11.96 -17.61 -4.74
C LEU A 13 11.08 -16.43 -4.29
N GLN A 14 9.95 -16.73 -3.66
CA GLN A 14 9.08 -15.69 -3.12
C GLN A 14 9.73 -14.92 -1.97
N ALA A 15 10.36 -15.62 -1.02
CA ALA A 15 11.06 -15.01 0.10
C ALA A 15 12.22 -14.10 -0.36
N VAL A 16 12.97 -14.53 -1.37
CA VAL A 16 14.01 -13.71 -2.02
C VAL A 16 13.38 -12.47 -2.65
N GLY A 17 12.27 -12.63 -3.38
CA GLY A 17 11.53 -11.52 -3.96
C GLY A 17 11.11 -10.49 -2.91
N ILE A 18 10.52 -10.92 -1.80
CA ILE A 18 10.10 -10.02 -0.70
C ILE A 18 11.30 -9.31 -0.10
N SER A 19 12.41 -10.04 0.12
CA SER A 19 13.63 -9.47 0.67
C SER A 19 14.18 -8.34 -0.21
N LEU A 20 14.09 -8.48 -1.54
CA LEU A 20 14.48 -7.43 -2.48
C LEU A 20 13.59 -6.16 -2.41
N PHE A 21 12.35 -6.29 -1.95
CA PHE A 21 11.46 -5.14 -1.72
C PHE A 21 11.66 -4.48 -0.35
N VAL A 22 12.02 -5.25 0.67
CA VAL A 22 12.10 -4.76 2.07
C VAL A 22 13.47 -4.20 2.42
N ILE A 23 14.56 -4.72 1.84
CA ILE A 23 15.92 -4.31 2.22
C ILE A 23 16.19 -2.87 1.73
N PRO A 24 16.46 -1.91 2.64
CA PRO A 24 16.91 -0.59 2.26
C PRO A 24 18.31 -0.68 1.65
N GLY A 25 18.49 -0.18 0.43
CA GLY A 25 19.75 -0.23 -0.31
C GLY A 25 19.71 -1.02 -1.62
N VAL A 26 18.59 -1.68 -1.92
CA VAL A 26 18.40 -2.28 -3.26
C VAL A 26 18.29 -1.17 -4.31
N PRO A 27 19.02 -1.26 -5.44
CA PRO A 27 18.95 -0.26 -6.50
C PRO A 27 17.51 -0.05 -6.99
N SER A 28 17.10 1.21 -7.12
CA SER A 28 15.75 1.58 -7.58
C SER A 28 15.42 1.00 -8.95
N GLY A 29 16.42 0.83 -9.82
CA GLY A 29 16.26 0.15 -11.11
C GLY A 29 15.86 -1.32 -10.98
N LEU A 30 16.38 -2.03 -9.98
CA LEU A 30 16.06 -3.44 -9.75
C LEU A 30 14.64 -3.59 -9.17
N GLN A 31 14.28 -2.73 -8.21
CA GLN A 31 12.91 -2.66 -7.67
C GLN A 31 11.90 -2.35 -8.78
N LYS A 32 12.25 -1.45 -9.71
CA LYS A 32 11.41 -1.10 -10.85
C LYS A 32 11.26 -2.27 -11.82
N ALA A 33 12.36 -2.92 -12.20
CA ALA A 33 12.32 -4.09 -13.07
C ALA A 33 11.49 -5.23 -12.49
N LEU A 34 11.57 -5.46 -11.18
CA LEU A 34 10.72 -6.41 -10.46
C LEU A 34 9.25 -6.00 -10.47
N ALA A 35 8.95 -4.72 -10.19
CA ALA A 35 7.58 -4.21 -10.26
C ALA A 35 6.98 -4.35 -11.67
N ASP A 36 7.76 -4.03 -12.70
CA ASP A 36 7.37 -4.15 -14.11
C ASP A 36 7.14 -5.63 -14.50
N LEU A 37 7.97 -6.56 -14.00
CA LEU A 37 7.80 -8.00 -14.20
C LEU A 37 6.51 -8.50 -13.54
N LEU A 38 6.25 -8.11 -12.29
CA LEU A 38 5.05 -8.48 -11.53
C LEU A 38 3.76 -7.98 -12.20
N GLU A 39 3.83 -6.85 -12.92
CA GLU A 39 2.67 -6.25 -13.58
C GLU A 39 2.46 -6.74 -15.02
N ASN A 40 3.42 -7.46 -15.61
CA ASN A 40 3.26 -8.05 -16.93
C ASN A 40 1.95 -8.87 -16.95
N THR A 41 1.04 -8.55 -17.87
CA THR A 41 -0.30 -9.15 -17.91
C THR A 41 -0.27 -10.68 -17.97
N ASN A 42 0.73 -11.26 -18.65
CA ASN A 42 0.95 -12.69 -18.70
C ASN A 42 1.42 -13.23 -17.35
N TYR A 43 2.35 -12.53 -16.70
CA TYR A 43 2.81 -12.87 -15.36
C TYR A 43 1.67 -12.77 -14.35
N ARG A 44 0.88 -11.71 -14.35
CA ARG A 44 -0.26 -11.54 -13.43
C ARG A 44 -1.31 -12.64 -13.60
N ARG A 45 -1.60 -13.04 -14.84
CA ARG A 45 -2.48 -14.19 -15.10
C ARG A 45 -1.88 -15.49 -14.57
N ALA A 46 -0.60 -15.75 -14.86
CA ALA A 46 0.10 -16.93 -14.35
C ALA A 46 0.17 -16.95 -12.81
N SER A 47 0.43 -15.79 -12.20
CA SER A 47 0.48 -15.57 -10.76
C SER A 47 -0.88 -15.84 -10.11
N ASN A 48 -1.97 -15.35 -10.70
CA ASN A 48 -3.32 -15.61 -10.22
C ASN A 48 -3.68 -17.11 -10.30
N VAL A 49 -3.35 -17.76 -11.42
CA VAL A 49 -3.56 -19.22 -11.58
C VAL A 49 -2.74 -19.98 -10.53
N LEU A 50 -1.47 -19.61 -10.35
CA LEU A 50 -0.60 -20.19 -9.34
C LEU A 50 -1.13 -19.98 -7.93
N THR A 51 -1.70 -18.80 -7.62
CA THR A 51 -2.34 -18.52 -6.33
C THR A 51 -3.48 -19.49 -6.06
N VAL A 52 -4.35 -19.70 -7.06
CA VAL A 52 -5.48 -20.62 -6.94
C VAL A 52 -4.97 -22.05 -6.72
N ILE A 53 -3.97 -22.49 -7.48
CA ILE A 53 -3.37 -23.83 -7.31
C ILE A 53 -2.78 -23.98 -5.90
N THR A 54 -2.00 -23.00 -5.42
CA THR A 54 -1.42 -23.04 -4.08
C THR A 54 -2.49 -23.01 -2.99
N ALA A 55 -3.59 -22.26 -3.19
CA ALA A 55 -4.71 -22.23 -2.25
C ALA A 55 -5.44 -23.57 -2.18
N VAL A 56 -5.63 -24.25 -3.31
CA VAL A 56 -6.21 -25.61 -3.36
C VAL A 56 -5.29 -26.60 -2.64
N LEU A 57 -3.98 -26.57 -2.92
CA LEU A 57 -3.00 -27.43 -2.24
C LEU A 57 -2.97 -27.16 -0.73
N PHE A 58 -3.06 -25.90 -0.32
CA PHE A 58 -3.13 -25.54 1.09
C PHE A 58 -4.40 -26.10 1.74
N ALA A 59 -5.56 -25.96 1.09
CA ALA A 59 -6.81 -26.54 1.58
C ALA A 59 -6.70 -28.06 1.73
N GLU A 60 -6.13 -28.75 0.74
CA GLU A 60 -5.88 -30.20 0.79
C GLU A 60 -4.99 -30.58 1.98
N THR A 61 -3.88 -29.89 2.22
CA THR A 61 -3.01 -30.15 3.39
C THR A 61 -3.69 -29.87 4.72
N LEU A 62 -4.58 -28.88 4.80
CA LEU A 62 -5.35 -28.61 6.01
C LEU A 62 -6.36 -29.73 6.27
N PHE A 63 -7.03 -30.24 5.23
CA PHE A 63 -7.92 -31.39 5.38
C PHE A 63 -7.17 -32.62 5.86
N GLU A 64 -6.01 -32.92 5.27
CA GLU A 64 -5.17 -34.04 5.69
C GLU A 64 -4.74 -33.90 7.16
N LEU A 65 -4.28 -32.71 7.57
CA LEU A 65 -3.89 -32.43 8.96
C LEU A 65 -5.07 -32.58 9.94
N LEU A 66 -6.27 -32.16 9.55
CA LEU A 66 -7.49 -32.32 10.35
C LEU A 66 -7.90 -33.78 10.47
N VAL A 67 -7.78 -34.56 9.40
CA VAL A 67 -8.08 -36.00 9.40
C VAL A 67 -7.10 -36.76 10.31
N VAL A 68 -5.81 -36.46 10.21
CA VAL A 68 -4.77 -37.06 11.06
C VAL A 68 -5.01 -36.72 12.53
N ASN A 69 -5.31 -35.45 12.86
CA ASN A 69 -5.62 -35.06 14.24
C ASN A 69 -6.88 -35.75 14.80
N ARG A 70 -7.89 -36.06 13.97
CA ARG A 70 -9.10 -36.77 14.41
C ARG A 70 -8.84 -38.25 14.74
N HIS A 71 -7.95 -38.92 14.01
CA HIS A 71 -7.62 -40.32 14.26
C HIS A 71 -6.74 -40.51 15.50
N ASP A 72 -5.93 -39.49 15.84
CA ASP A 72 -5.07 -39.44 17.04
C ASP A 72 -5.89 -39.45 18.35
N GLU A 73 -7.15 -39.02 18.32
CA GLU A 73 -8.04 -39.04 19.50
C GLU A 73 -8.71 -40.40 19.74
N THR A 74 -8.76 -41.28 18.74
CA THR A 74 -9.51 -42.55 18.80
C THR A 74 -8.65 -43.80 18.96
N ASP A 75 -7.38 -43.78 18.53
CA ASP A 75 -6.53 -44.98 18.50
C ASP A 75 -5.33 -44.85 19.45
N HIS A 76 -5.38 -45.53 20.60
CA HIS A 76 -4.32 -45.58 21.62
C HIS A 76 -3.18 -46.58 21.33
N GLU A 77 -2.96 -47.00 20.07
CA GLU A 77 -1.95 -48.02 19.78
C GLU A 77 -0.56 -47.44 19.47
N HIS A 78 0.39 -47.85 20.32
CA HIS A 78 1.77 -47.41 20.34
C HIS A 78 2.58 -47.92 19.12
N HIS A 79 3.41 -47.03 18.54
CA HIS A 79 4.77 -47.26 18.00
C HIS A 79 5.14 -46.73 16.58
N HIS A 80 4.22 -46.20 15.77
CA HIS A 80 4.60 -45.52 14.49
C HIS A 80 4.04 -44.10 14.31
N PHE A 81 3.49 -43.51 15.37
CA PHE A 81 2.62 -42.33 15.33
C PHE A 81 3.29 -40.97 15.03
N GLY A 82 4.60 -40.85 15.08
CA GLY A 82 5.27 -39.54 15.02
C GLY A 82 5.54 -39.00 13.61
N THR A 83 5.71 -39.86 12.61
CA THR A 83 6.27 -39.46 11.32
C THR A 83 5.23 -38.82 10.39
N GLY A 84 4.03 -39.41 10.29
CA GLY A 84 2.96 -38.92 9.41
C GLY A 84 2.41 -37.56 9.83
N ARG A 85 2.08 -37.38 11.12
CA ARG A 85 1.57 -36.11 11.65
C ARG A 85 2.56 -34.95 11.47
N MET A 86 3.85 -35.23 11.70
CA MET A 86 4.91 -34.24 11.53
C MET A 86 5.09 -33.85 10.05
N GLU A 87 4.91 -34.79 9.12
CA GLU A 87 4.99 -34.53 7.69
C GLU A 87 3.80 -33.71 7.17
N SER A 88 2.56 -34.08 7.53
CA SER A 88 1.37 -33.30 7.16
C SER A 88 1.40 -31.89 7.76
N PHE A 89 1.89 -31.73 9.00
CA PHE A 89 2.08 -30.40 9.60
C PHE A 89 3.12 -29.55 8.84
N LYS A 90 4.29 -30.13 8.51
CA LYS A 90 5.31 -29.44 7.70
C LYS A 90 4.76 -28.99 6.35
N ASN A 91 3.99 -29.84 5.69
CA ASN A 91 3.39 -29.55 4.39
C ASN A 91 2.35 -28.44 4.46
N ALA A 92 1.50 -28.42 5.50
CA ALA A 92 0.53 -27.37 5.75
C ALA A 92 1.21 -26.02 6.06
N VAL A 93 2.26 -26.02 6.87
CA VAL A 93 3.05 -24.81 7.16
C VAL A 93 3.73 -24.30 5.90
N LEU A 94 4.33 -25.18 5.09
CA LEU A 94 5.04 -24.80 3.87
C LEU A 94 4.11 -24.18 2.81
N THR A 95 2.96 -24.80 2.57
CA THR A 95 1.95 -24.29 1.62
C THR A 95 1.30 -23.01 2.11
N GLY A 96 0.99 -22.93 3.41
CA GLY A 96 0.47 -21.72 4.03
C GLY A 96 1.45 -20.54 3.93
N ALA A 97 2.72 -20.76 4.25
CA ALA A 97 3.77 -19.75 4.12
C ALA A 97 3.94 -19.30 2.66
N SER A 98 3.94 -20.23 1.70
CA SER A 98 4.03 -19.89 0.28
C SER A 98 2.84 -19.05 -0.19
N LEU A 99 1.62 -19.37 0.24
CA LEU A 99 0.44 -18.58 -0.07
C LEU A 99 0.55 -17.15 0.48
N ILE A 100 0.97 -17.01 1.74
CA ILE A 100 1.15 -15.71 2.39
C ILE A 100 2.22 -14.88 1.65
N PHE A 101 3.37 -15.48 1.33
CA PHE A 101 4.41 -14.78 0.60
C PHE A 101 3.97 -14.36 -0.80
N HIS A 102 3.17 -15.17 -1.48
CA HIS A 102 2.62 -14.81 -2.78
C HIS A 102 1.68 -13.60 -2.72
N LEU A 103 0.80 -13.57 -1.73
CA LEU A 103 -0.09 -12.43 -1.48
C LEU A 103 0.69 -11.17 -1.09
N ALA A 104 1.70 -11.32 -0.23
CA ALA A 104 2.57 -10.22 0.17
C ALA A 104 3.31 -9.62 -1.02
N LEU A 105 3.91 -10.44 -1.89
CA LEU A 105 4.57 -9.98 -3.12
C LEU A 105 3.63 -9.22 -4.05
N SER A 106 2.44 -9.78 -4.26
CA SER A 106 1.42 -9.15 -5.11
C SER A 106 1.03 -7.78 -4.59
N ARG A 107 0.87 -7.64 -3.26
CA ARG A 107 0.55 -6.36 -2.62
C ARG A 107 1.72 -5.38 -2.67
N LEU A 108 2.94 -5.85 -2.39
CA LEU A 108 4.16 -5.04 -2.42
C LEU A 108 4.42 -4.48 -3.82
N GLY A 109 4.28 -5.29 -4.88
CA GLY A 109 4.43 -4.82 -6.26
C GLY A 109 3.47 -3.67 -6.60
N GLY A 110 2.21 -3.76 -6.16
CA GLY A 110 1.25 -2.66 -6.33
C GLY A 110 1.65 -1.38 -5.57
N LEU A 111 2.07 -1.52 -4.31
CA LEU A 111 2.49 -0.39 -3.47
C LEU A 111 3.76 0.28 -4.02
N THR A 112 4.75 -0.48 -4.49
CA THR A 112 5.98 0.07 -5.07
C THR A 112 5.70 0.91 -6.31
N LYS A 113 4.72 0.53 -7.13
CA LYS A 113 4.32 1.34 -8.28
C LYS A 113 3.64 2.64 -7.85
N GLU A 114 2.74 2.59 -6.88
CA GLU A 114 2.09 3.78 -6.35
C GLU A 114 3.12 4.76 -5.77
N THR A 115 4.07 4.26 -4.99
CA THR A 115 5.14 5.10 -4.42
C THR A 115 6.08 5.64 -5.51
N MET A 116 6.42 4.84 -6.53
CA MET A 116 7.22 5.34 -7.66
C MET A 116 6.48 6.39 -8.47
N LYS A 117 5.19 6.19 -8.76
CA LYS A 117 4.36 7.19 -9.46
C LYS A 117 4.29 8.49 -8.65
N GLN A 118 4.16 8.38 -7.34
CA GLN A 118 4.16 9.52 -6.43
C GLN A 118 5.52 10.21 -6.38
N ALA A 119 6.63 9.46 -6.39
CA ALA A 119 7.98 10.01 -6.45
C ALA A 119 8.25 10.78 -7.74
N VAL A 120 7.81 10.25 -8.90
CA VAL A 120 7.92 10.96 -10.19
C VAL A 120 7.07 12.23 -10.17
N ASN A 121 5.84 12.17 -9.64
CA ASN A 121 4.98 13.35 -9.53
C ASN A 121 5.61 14.43 -8.63
N ASN A 122 6.16 14.05 -7.49
CA ASN A 122 6.87 14.96 -6.59
C ASN A 122 8.10 15.58 -7.27
N GLN A 123 8.88 14.80 -8.03
CA GLN A 123 10.00 15.35 -8.79
C GLN A 123 9.55 16.35 -9.87
N MET A 124 8.43 16.10 -10.54
CA MET A 124 7.87 17.07 -11.49
C MET A 124 7.43 18.35 -10.79
N LEU A 125 6.77 18.25 -9.64
CA LEU A 125 6.39 19.42 -8.83
C LEU A 125 7.61 20.23 -8.39
N VAL A 126 8.68 19.58 -7.95
CA VAL A 126 9.95 20.25 -7.60
C VAL A 126 10.53 20.96 -8.83
N LYS A 127 10.60 20.28 -9.98
CA LYS A 127 11.09 20.91 -11.23
C LYS A 127 10.23 22.10 -11.66
N GLN A 128 8.90 21.99 -11.53
CA GLN A 128 7.98 23.09 -11.83
C GLN A 128 8.17 24.26 -10.87
N ALA A 129 8.36 23.98 -9.58
CA ALA A 129 8.66 25.01 -8.57
C ALA A 129 10.01 25.69 -8.86
N ASP A 130 11.05 24.94 -9.23
CA ASP A 130 12.36 25.49 -9.60
C ASP A 130 12.30 26.31 -10.88
N SER A 131 11.56 25.85 -11.89
CA SER A 131 11.34 26.62 -13.13
C SER A 131 10.61 27.94 -12.82
N THR A 132 9.54 27.88 -12.02
CA THR A 132 8.76 29.05 -11.62
C THR A 132 9.61 30.01 -10.79
N ARG A 133 10.44 29.48 -9.88
CA ARG A 133 11.39 30.27 -9.09
C ARG A 133 12.42 30.95 -9.97
N THR A 134 12.97 30.23 -10.95
CA THR A 134 13.96 30.76 -11.89
C THR A 134 13.35 31.87 -12.74
N GLU A 135 12.14 31.68 -13.22
CA GLU A 135 11.39 32.70 -13.96
C GLU A 135 11.06 33.92 -13.09
N TYR A 136 10.66 33.71 -11.84
CA TYR A 136 10.42 34.78 -10.87
C TYR A 136 11.70 35.58 -10.57
N LEU A 137 12.83 34.89 -10.39
CA LEU A 137 14.15 35.53 -10.23
C LEU A 137 14.58 36.26 -11.50
N ARG A 138 14.27 35.71 -12.69
CA ARG A 138 14.50 36.38 -13.97
C ARG A 138 13.68 37.66 -14.07
N LEU A 139 12.39 37.64 -13.73
CA LEU A 139 11.54 38.84 -13.72
C LEU A 139 12.00 39.88 -12.67
N LEU A 140 12.57 39.45 -11.55
CA LEU A 140 13.17 40.34 -10.55
C LEU A 140 14.52 40.92 -11.00
N GLY A 141 15.33 40.14 -11.73
CA GLY A 141 16.65 40.56 -12.24
C GLY A 141 16.61 41.30 -13.58
N GLU A 142 15.61 41.05 -14.42
CA GLU A 142 15.37 41.71 -15.72
C GLU A 142 14.72 43.10 -15.53
N LYS A 143 14.44 43.50 -14.27
CA LYS A 143 14.27 44.91 -13.89
C LYS A 143 15.63 45.62 -13.83
N ASP A 144 16.31 45.71 -14.98
CA ASP A 144 17.46 46.60 -15.13
C ASP A 144 16.99 48.05 -15.40
N PRO A 145 17.69 49.07 -14.87
CA PRO A 145 17.16 50.40 -14.55
C PRO A 145 17.15 51.39 -15.74
N LYS A 146 16.84 50.93 -16.95
CA LYS A 146 16.89 51.78 -18.15
C LYS A 146 15.58 51.75 -18.94
N ALA A 147 14.54 52.32 -18.35
CA ALA A 147 13.44 52.91 -19.09
C ALA A 147 12.79 54.04 -18.29
N GLY A 148 13.13 55.29 -18.64
CA GLY A 148 12.22 56.44 -18.52
C GLY A 148 12.12 57.13 -17.16
N SER A 149 13.09 58.01 -16.88
CA SER A 149 12.88 59.36 -16.32
C SER A 149 11.53 59.65 -15.64
N LYS A 150 11.44 59.32 -14.35
CA LYS A 150 10.90 60.18 -13.29
C LYS A 150 11.54 59.66 -12.02
N GLU A 151 12.27 60.52 -11.31
CA GLU A 151 12.87 60.19 -10.01
C GLU A 151 11.76 59.79 -9.04
N GLU A 152 11.48 58.49 -8.97
CA GLU A 152 10.79 57.89 -7.84
C GLU A 152 11.79 57.84 -6.70
N THR A 153 11.50 58.64 -5.68
CA THR A 153 12.25 58.72 -4.44
C THR A 153 12.48 57.31 -3.85
N PRO A 154 13.57 57.07 -3.10
CA PRO A 154 13.81 55.79 -2.41
C PRO A 154 12.60 55.30 -1.58
N GLU A 155 11.77 56.23 -1.13
CA GLU A 155 10.50 55.98 -0.43
C GLU A 155 9.44 55.28 -1.30
N ASP A 156 9.36 55.57 -2.60
CA ASP A 156 8.38 54.97 -3.51
C ASP A 156 8.74 53.53 -3.86
N LYS A 157 10.03 53.23 -3.99
CA LYS A 157 10.52 51.85 -4.14
C LYS A 157 10.27 51.02 -2.89
N LEU A 158 10.49 51.59 -1.70
CA LEU A 158 10.13 50.93 -0.44
C LEU A 158 8.63 50.71 -0.33
N ARG A 159 7.80 51.69 -0.70
CA ARG A 159 6.34 51.56 -0.70
C ARG A 159 5.85 50.49 -1.68
N SER A 160 6.46 50.39 -2.86
CA SER A 160 6.14 49.33 -3.82
C SER A 160 6.49 47.95 -3.26
N GLN A 161 7.70 47.79 -2.69
CA GLN A 161 8.11 46.51 -2.09
C GLN A 161 7.23 46.13 -0.89
N LEU A 162 6.85 47.10 -0.06
CA LEU A 162 5.94 46.89 1.07
C LEU A 162 4.55 46.48 0.59
N ASN A 163 4.04 47.09 -0.47
CA ASN A 163 2.75 46.76 -1.06
C ASN A 163 2.76 45.36 -1.72
N ASP A 164 3.85 44.98 -2.37
CA ASP A 164 4.00 43.65 -2.96
C ASP A 164 4.13 42.58 -1.87
N ALA A 165 4.87 42.86 -0.80
CA ALA A 165 4.94 41.99 0.39
C ALA A 165 3.58 41.86 1.08
N LEU A 166 2.82 42.95 1.23
CA LEU A 166 1.47 42.94 1.79
C LEU A 166 0.48 42.15 0.92
N LYS A 167 0.59 42.26 -0.41
CA LYS A 167 -0.22 41.46 -1.34
C LYS A 167 0.11 39.97 -1.24
N ALA A 168 1.40 39.63 -1.17
CA ALA A 168 1.85 38.26 -0.98
C ALA A 168 1.38 37.69 0.36
N GLN A 169 1.47 38.47 1.44
CA GLN A 169 0.96 38.10 2.75
C GLN A 169 -0.55 37.86 2.75
N ARG A 170 -1.34 38.78 2.17
CA ARG A 170 -2.80 38.60 2.06
C ARG A 170 -3.15 37.35 1.27
N LYS A 171 -2.43 37.07 0.18
CA LYS A 171 -2.64 35.85 -0.60
C LYS A 171 -2.34 34.60 0.23
N ALA A 172 -1.23 34.58 0.96
CA ALA A 172 -0.88 33.49 1.85
C ALA A 172 -1.93 33.30 2.98
N GLU A 173 -2.43 34.38 3.59
CA GLU A 173 -3.49 34.31 4.61
C GLU A 173 -4.80 33.75 4.04
N THR A 174 -5.13 34.11 2.79
CA THR A 174 -6.32 33.59 2.10
C THR A 174 -6.17 32.10 1.81
N GLU A 175 -4.98 31.66 1.37
CA GLU A 175 -4.66 30.25 1.14
C GLU A 175 -4.69 29.43 2.44
N VAL A 176 -4.11 29.94 3.53
CA VAL A 176 -4.17 29.30 4.86
C VAL A 176 -5.61 29.14 5.32
N THR A 177 -6.46 30.15 5.11
CA THR A 177 -7.87 30.10 5.49
C THR A 177 -8.64 29.07 4.65
N ALA A 178 -8.33 28.97 3.35
CA ALA A 178 -8.91 27.96 2.48
C ALA A 178 -8.49 26.53 2.88
N ILE A 179 -7.21 26.33 3.20
CA ILE A 179 -6.68 25.04 3.69
C ILE A 179 -7.34 24.65 5.02
N LYS A 180 -7.49 25.60 5.94
CA LYS A 180 -8.17 25.35 7.23
C LYS A 180 -9.61 24.90 7.02
N LYS A 181 -10.35 25.60 6.15
CA LYS A 181 -11.73 25.22 5.81
C LYS A 181 -11.81 23.83 5.16
N GLN A 182 -10.83 23.48 4.32
CA GLN A 182 -10.74 22.15 3.73
C GLN A 182 -10.46 21.08 4.79
N ALA A 183 -9.58 21.36 5.75
CA ALA A 183 -9.29 20.46 6.86
C ALA A 183 -10.54 20.23 7.73
N ASP A 184 -11.25 21.30 8.10
CA ASP A 184 -12.49 21.21 8.89
C ASP A 184 -13.56 20.36 8.18
N ASN A 185 -13.77 20.58 6.87
CA ASN A 185 -14.69 19.77 6.07
C ASN A 185 -14.27 18.28 6.01
N GLN A 186 -12.98 18.00 5.92
CA GLN A 186 -12.46 16.62 5.92
C GLN A 186 -12.69 15.95 7.28
N THR A 187 -12.46 16.66 8.38
CA THR A 187 -12.74 16.17 9.73
C THR A 187 -14.22 15.87 9.93
N GLU A 188 -15.12 16.76 9.48
CA GLU A 188 -16.57 16.52 9.55
C GLU A 188 -16.98 15.29 8.74
N THR A 189 -16.44 15.14 7.53
CA THR A 189 -16.71 13.98 6.67
C THR A 189 -16.21 12.69 7.30
N LEU A 190 -15.01 12.70 7.88
CA LEU A 190 -14.46 11.55 8.60
C LEU A 190 -15.36 11.17 9.78
N GLN A 191 -15.83 12.14 10.55
CA GLN A 191 -16.70 11.90 11.70
C GLN A 191 -18.03 11.28 11.28
N LYS A 192 -18.64 11.74 10.17
CA LYS A 192 -19.86 11.12 9.60
C LYS A 192 -19.61 9.68 9.17
N LEU A 193 -18.50 9.41 8.47
CA LEU A 193 -18.14 8.05 8.06
C LEU A 193 -17.92 7.11 9.25
N MET A 194 -17.32 7.60 10.34
CA MET A 194 -17.18 6.82 11.58
C MET A 194 -18.54 6.48 12.19
N GLN A 195 -19.46 7.45 12.26
CA GLN A 195 -20.82 7.22 12.76
C GLN A 195 -21.59 6.21 11.90
N GLU A 196 -21.50 6.31 10.57
CA GLU A 196 -22.10 5.35 9.65
C GLU A 196 -21.50 3.95 9.83
N ASN A 197 -20.18 3.86 10.01
CA ASN A 197 -19.50 2.59 10.27
C ASN A 197 -20.02 1.92 11.55
N ASP A 198 -20.16 2.69 12.63
CA ASP A 198 -20.68 2.19 13.91
C ASP A 198 -22.15 1.77 13.80
N GLN A 199 -22.97 2.53 13.06
CA GLN A 199 -24.35 2.12 12.78
C GLN A 199 -24.42 0.83 11.97
N LEU A 200 -23.57 0.67 10.95
CA LEU A 200 -23.51 -0.54 10.13
C LEU A 200 -23.03 -1.74 10.95
N LYS A 201 -22.03 -1.58 11.82
CA LYS A 201 -21.59 -2.61 12.75
C LYS A 201 -22.70 -3.04 13.71
N ASN A 202 -23.46 -2.09 14.25
CA ASN A 202 -24.60 -2.40 15.11
C ASN A 202 -25.68 -3.15 14.34
N LYS A 203 -26.02 -2.72 13.11
CA LYS A 203 -26.97 -3.44 12.24
C LYS A 203 -26.50 -4.86 11.89
N LEU A 204 -25.21 -5.06 11.64
CA LEU A 204 -24.61 -6.38 11.41
C LEU A 204 -24.72 -7.26 12.65
N LYS A 205 -24.41 -6.71 13.83
CA LYS A 205 -24.53 -7.42 15.10
C LYS A 205 -25.99 -7.80 15.39
N ASP A 206 -26.94 -6.88 15.16
CA ASP A 206 -28.36 -7.15 15.32
C ASP A 206 -28.85 -8.21 14.32
N PHE A 207 -28.35 -8.17 13.08
CA PHE A 207 -28.64 -9.20 12.08
C PHE A 207 -28.09 -10.57 12.50
N ASP A 208 -26.87 -10.64 13.02
CA ASP A 208 -26.28 -11.86 13.56
C ASP A 208 -27.06 -12.40 14.77
N ILE A 209 -27.60 -11.53 15.63
CA ILE A 209 -28.44 -11.94 16.77
C ILE A 209 -29.79 -12.48 16.26
N VAL A 210 -30.44 -11.80 15.31
CA VAL A 210 -31.78 -12.16 14.82
C VAL A 210 -31.76 -13.40 13.92
N PHE A 211 -30.71 -13.59 13.13
CA PHE A 211 -30.61 -14.67 12.14
C PHE A 211 -29.58 -15.75 12.50
N GLY A 212 -28.54 -15.45 13.27
CA GLY A 212 -27.55 -16.44 13.71
C GLY A 212 -28.12 -17.51 14.63
N ASP A 213 -29.11 -17.17 15.46
CA ASP A 213 -29.81 -18.13 16.32
C ASP A 213 -30.77 -19.05 15.55
N LYS A 214 -31.27 -18.63 14.38
CA LYS A 214 -32.11 -19.49 13.52
C LYS A 214 -31.30 -20.54 12.76
N VAL A 215 -30.04 -20.25 12.44
CA VAL A 215 -29.16 -21.21 11.77
C VAL A 215 -28.63 -22.26 12.74
N LYS A 216 -28.35 -21.90 14.01
CA LYS A 216 -27.88 -22.86 15.03
C LYS A 216 -28.97 -23.82 15.56
N LYS A 217 -30.26 -23.49 15.41
CA LYS A 217 -31.37 -24.36 15.85
C LYS A 217 -31.84 -25.36 14.80
N ASN A 218 -31.41 -25.21 13.55
CA ASN A 218 -31.79 -26.07 12.42
C ASN A 218 -30.64 -26.96 11.93
N ILE A 219 -29.57 -27.10 12.71
CA ILE A 219 -28.49 -28.09 12.54
C ILE A 219 -28.52 -29.02 13.75
#